data_AF-A0A080M1K9-F1
#
_entry.id   AF-A0A080M1K9-F1
#
_cell.length_a   1.000
_cell.length_b   1.000
_cell.length_c   1.000
_cell.angle_alpha   90.00
_cell.angle_beta   90.00
_cell.angle_gamma   90.00
#
_symmetry.space_group_name_H-M   'P 1'
#
loop_
_entity.id
_entity.type
_entity.pdbx_description
1 polymer ?
#
loop_
_entity_poly.entity_id
_entity_poly.type
_entity_poly.pdbx_seq_one_letter_code
_entity_poly.pdbx_strand_id
1 'polypeptide(L)'
;MNSPQASLLAQVIRLALAAIPAGAAARDELLAGDALKAEKNDPAFAGFSAALGEIFHRKSCAGDKPGTPACTSRHLEDLHAAIRTPAGKAIDTVAVSVSPTRLVDPA
;
A
#
# COMPACT_ATOMS: atom_id res chain seq x y z
N MET A 1 37.93 9.35 26.13
CA MET A 1 36.81 9.64 27.04
C MET A 1 35.59 9.93 26.18
N ASN A 2 34.70 8.94 26.01
CA ASN A 2 33.50 9.12 25.19
C ASN A 2 32.50 9.96 26.01
N SER A 3 32.14 11.14 25.49
CA SER A 3 31.23 12.05 26.19
C SER A 3 29.86 11.37 26.40
N PRO A 4 29.29 11.38 27.62
CA PRO A 4 28.01 10.72 27.92
C PRO A 4 26.87 11.24 27.04
N GLN A 5 26.99 12.47 26.53
CA GLN A 5 26.05 13.09 25.58
C GLN A 5 26.07 12.40 24.21
N ALA A 6 27.24 11.99 23.72
CA ALA A 6 27.37 11.27 22.45
C ALA A 6 26.78 9.86 22.53
N SER A 7 26.88 9.22 23.71
CA SER A 7 26.27 7.91 23.96
C SER A 7 24.75 7.99 24.09
N LEU A 8 24.21 9.06 24.66
CA LEU A 8 22.76 9.28 24.76
C LEU A 8 22.16 9.55 23.38
N LEU A 9 22.76 10.43 22.57
CA LEU A 9 22.30 10.72 21.22
C LEU A 9 22.28 9.46 20.33
N ALA A 10 23.31 8.63 20.40
CA ALA A 10 23.38 7.40 19.64
C ALA A 10 22.28 6.39 20.03
N GLN A 11 21.89 6.32 21.31
CA GLN A 11 20.78 5.47 21.75
C GLN A 11 19.42 6.00 21.28
N VAL A 12 19.19 7.32 21.36
CA VAL A 12 17.94 7.94 20.90
C VAL A 12 17.73 7.72 19.39
N ILE A 13 18.79 7.84 18.59
CA ILE A 13 18.73 7.60 17.13
C ILE A 13 18.40 6.13 16.83
N ARG A 14 18.99 5.17 17.56
CA ARG A 14 18.69 3.74 17.38
C ARG A 14 17.25 3.38 17.75
N LEU A 15 16.72 3.97 18.83
CA LEU A 15 15.34 3.73 19.25
C LEU A 15 14.32 4.35 18.29
N ALA A 16 14.64 5.52 17.70
CA ALA A 16 13.81 6.17 16.70
C ALA A 16 13.74 5.38 15.37
N LEU A 17 14.81 4.69 14.98
CA LEU A 17 14.84 3.88 13.76
C LEU A 17 14.04 2.58 13.88
N ALA A 18 13.91 2.03 15.11
CA ALA A 18 13.05 0.87 15.38
C ALA A 18 11.55 1.19 15.35
N ALA A 19 11.18 2.48 15.30
CA ALA A 19 9.81 2.95 15.21
C ALA A 19 9.32 3.18 13.76
N ILE A 20 10.13 2.83 12.74
CA ILE A 20 9.62 2.80 11.36
C ILE A 20 8.43 1.83 11.35
N PRO A 21 7.23 2.27 10.90
CA PRO A 21 6.08 1.39 10.85
C PRO A 21 6.43 0.19 9.97
N ALA A 22 6.44 -1.01 10.55
CA ALA A 22 6.80 -2.26 9.87
C ALA A 22 6.05 -2.44 8.52
N GLY A 23 4.87 -1.81 8.39
CA GLY A 23 4.11 -1.83 7.14
C GLY A 23 4.73 -1.04 5.98
N ALA A 24 5.61 -0.06 6.19
CA ALA A 24 6.28 0.64 5.09
C ALA A 24 7.27 -0.31 4.39
N ALA A 25 8.14 -0.96 5.16
CA ALA A 25 9.09 -1.94 4.63
C ALA A 25 8.40 -3.11 3.92
N ALA A 26 7.31 -3.64 4.49
CA ALA A 26 6.54 -4.72 3.85
C ALA A 26 5.95 -4.32 2.49
N ARG A 27 5.50 -3.06 2.34
CA ARG A 27 4.95 -2.56 1.07
C ARG A 27 6.04 -2.28 0.05
N ASP A 28 7.19 -1.77 0.50
CA ASP A 28 8.35 -1.58 -0.37
C ASP A 28 8.83 -2.92 -0.93
N GLU A 29 8.85 -3.98 -0.10
CA GLU A 29 9.18 -5.34 -0.54
C GLU A 29 8.15 -5.91 -1.51
N LEU A 30 6.86 -5.71 -1.26
CA LEU A 30 5.79 -6.10 -2.19
C LEU A 30 5.96 -5.43 -3.56
N LEU A 31 6.18 -4.11 -3.58
CA LEU A 31 6.39 -3.36 -4.82
C LEU A 31 7.66 -3.82 -5.54
N ALA A 32 8.76 -4.06 -4.82
CA ALA A 32 9.99 -4.56 -5.42
C ALA A 32 9.79 -5.93 -6.07
N GLY A 33 9.07 -6.85 -5.40
CA GLY A 33 8.75 -8.16 -5.94
C GLY A 33 7.89 -8.09 -7.20
N ASP A 34 6.89 -7.20 -7.23
CA ASP A 34 6.03 -7.02 -8.40
C ASP A 34 6.73 -6.30 -9.56
N ALA A 35 7.67 -5.39 -9.28
CA ALA A 35 8.51 -4.77 -10.30
C ALA A 35 9.35 -5.83 -11.03
N LEU A 36 9.99 -6.75 -10.30
CA LEU A 36 10.76 -7.85 -10.90
C LEU A 36 9.90 -8.74 -11.80
N LYS A 37 8.66 -9.02 -11.39
CA LYS A 37 7.70 -9.79 -12.21
C LYS A 37 7.29 -9.00 -13.46
N ALA A 38 7.08 -7.69 -13.34
CA ALA A 38 6.70 -6.83 -14.44
C ALA A 38 7.81 -6.73 -15.49
N GLU A 39 9.06 -6.47 -15.07
CA GLU A 39 10.24 -6.43 -15.95
C GLU A 39 10.46 -7.75 -16.69
N LYS A 40 10.24 -8.88 -16.01
CA LYS A 40 10.33 -10.21 -16.64
C LYS A 40 9.29 -10.40 -17.74
N ASN A 41 8.09 -9.86 -17.57
CA ASN A 41 6.99 -10.01 -18.52
C ASN A 41 7.05 -8.98 -19.66
N ASP A 42 7.53 -7.78 -19.36
CA ASP A 42 7.65 -6.66 -20.29
C ASP A 42 8.98 -5.94 -20.05
N PRO A 43 10.00 -6.16 -20.90
CA PRO A 43 11.28 -5.46 -20.81
C PRO A 43 11.17 -3.94 -21.00
N ALA A 44 10.04 -3.42 -21.50
CA ALA A 44 9.77 -1.99 -21.61
C ALA A 44 9.15 -1.40 -20.34
N PHE A 45 8.93 -2.19 -19.28
CA PHE A 45 8.44 -1.70 -18.00
C PHE A 45 9.41 -0.64 -17.43
N ALA A 46 8.92 0.59 -17.27
CA ALA A 46 9.69 1.73 -16.81
C ALA A 46 9.46 2.08 -15.32
N GLY A 47 8.76 1.20 -14.59
CA GLY A 47 8.35 1.42 -13.20
C GLY A 47 6.85 1.69 -13.04
N PHE A 48 6.41 1.70 -11.78
CA PHE A 48 5.01 1.97 -11.44
C PHE A 48 4.65 3.45 -11.60
N SER A 49 3.41 3.71 -12.00
CA SER A 49 2.85 5.06 -12.12
C SER A 49 1.54 5.16 -11.35
N ALA A 50 1.49 6.04 -10.35
CA ALA A 50 0.28 6.31 -9.59
C ALA A 50 -0.86 6.84 -10.49
N ALA A 51 -0.53 7.65 -11.51
CA ALA A 51 -1.50 8.16 -12.46
C ALA A 51 -2.12 7.04 -13.31
N LEU A 52 -1.31 6.08 -13.78
CA LEU A 52 -1.82 4.92 -14.50
C LEU A 52 -2.61 3.99 -13.58
N GLY A 53 -2.15 3.79 -12.33
CA GLY A 53 -2.88 3.01 -11.33
C GLY A 53 -4.25 3.59 -11.02
N GLU A 54 -4.36 4.91 -10.97
CA GLU A 54 -5.63 5.61 -10.77
C GLU A 54 -6.58 5.46 -11.97
N ILE A 55 -6.07 5.58 -13.20
CA ILE A 55 -6.85 5.30 -14.41
C ILE A 55 -7.33 3.85 -14.38
N PHE A 56 -6.45 2.91 -14.01
CA PHE A 56 -6.78 1.49 -13.90
C PHE A 56 -7.87 1.23 -12.85
N HIS A 57 -7.79 1.85 -11.67
CA HIS A 57 -8.79 1.72 -10.60
C HIS A 57 -10.19 2.15 -11.05
N ARG A 58 -10.27 3.23 -11.82
CA ARG A 58 -11.55 3.76 -12.34
C ARG A 58 -12.02 3.11 -13.64
N LYS A 59 -11.13 2.45 -14.39
CA LYS A 59 -11.46 1.92 -15.70
C LYS A 59 -12.50 0.82 -15.57
N SER A 60 -13.60 0.98 -16.33
CA SER A 60 -14.55 -0.10 -16.55
C SER A 60 -13.91 -1.17 -17.43
N CYS A 61 -13.87 -2.39 -16.92
CA CYS A 61 -13.40 -3.59 -17.58
C CYS A 61 -14.61 -4.47 -17.92
N ALA A 62 -14.59 -5.07 -19.12
CA ALA A 62 -15.54 -6.10 -19.48
C ALA A 62 -15.16 -7.38 -18.70
N GLY A 63 -15.59 -7.46 -17.45
CA GLY A 63 -15.41 -8.63 -16.59
C GLY A 63 -16.61 -9.57 -16.67
N ASP A 64 -16.38 -10.84 -16.31
CA ASP A 64 -17.38 -11.91 -16.40
C ASP A 64 -18.53 -11.77 -15.39
N LYS A 65 -18.40 -10.88 -14.40
CA LYS A 65 -19.39 -10.68 -13.34
C LYS A 65 -20.22 -9.41 -13.59
N PRO A 66 -21.53 -9.55 -13.89
CA PRO A 66 -22.44 -8.43 -13.94
C PRO A 66 -22.44 -7.68 -12.60
N GLY A 67 -22.27 -6.35 -12.64
CA GLY A 67 -22.33 -5.49 -11.46
C GLY A 67 -21.00 -5.16 -10.78
N THR A 68 -19.87 -5.65 -11.28
CA THR A 68 -18.53 -5.19 -10.84
C THR A 68 -17.64 -4.79 -12.02
N PRO A 69 -18.06 -3.79 -12.82
CA PRO A 69 -17.30 -3.38 -14.00
C PRO A 69 -15.97 -2.70 -13.67
N ALA A 70 -15.82 -2.09 -12.48
CA ALA A 70 -14.59 -1.41 -12.08
C ALA A 70 -14.24 -1.73 -10.63
N CYS A 71 -13.00 -1.43 -10.23
CA CYS A 71 -12.59 -1.53 -8.83
C CYS A 71 -13.44 -0.62 -7.93
N THR A 72 -13.83 0.55 -8.42
CA THR A 72 -14.69 1.50 -7.69
C THR A 72 -16.07 0.91 -7.32
N SER A 73 -16.57 -0.09 -8.06
CA SER A 73 -17.86 -0.73 -7.75
C SER A 73 -17.90 -1.35 -6.35
N ARG A 74 -16.75 -1.71 -5.77
CA ARG A 74 -16.67 -2.21 -4.37
C ARG A 74 -15.74 -1.41 -3.47
N HIS A 75 -14.84 -0.62 -4.04
CA HIS A 75 -13.83 0.13 -3.30
C HIS A 75 -14.06 1.64 -3.28
N LEU A 76 -15.18 2.10 -3.88
CA LEU A 76 -15.53 3.50 -4.05
C LEU A 76 -14.52 4.28 -4.92
N GLU A 77 -14.94 5.44 -5.39
CA GLU A 77 -14.08 6.41 -6.05
C GLU A 77 -13.13 7.08 -5.04
N ASP A 78 -13.64 7.42 -3.86
CA ASP A 78 -12.82 7.91 -2.75
C ASP A 78 -12.30 6.73 -1.91
N LEU A 79 -11.01 6.43 -2.07
CA LEU A 79 -10.33 5.34 -1.36
C LEU A 79 -10.15 5.58 0.15
N HIS A 80 -10.41 6.80 0.62
CA HIS A 80 -10.43 7.14 2.05
C HIS A 80 -11.79 6.91 2.69
N ALA A 81 -12.86 6.85 1.89
CA ALA A 81 -14.21 6.74 2.40
C ALA A 81 -14.47 5.38 3.07
N ALA A 82 -15.19 5.41 4.19
CA ALA A 82 -15.56 4.22 4.92
C ALA A 82 -16.56 3.36 4.12
N ILE A 83 -16.33 2.05 4.08
CA ILE A 83 -17.21 1.08 3.42
C ILE A 83 -17.81 0.16 4.49
N ARG A 84 -19.06 -0.27 4.29
CA ARG A 84 -19.76 -1.19 5.19
C ARG A 84 -20.36 -2.38 4.46
N THR A 85 -20.42 -3.52 5.14
CA THR A 85 -21.21 -4.68 4.66
C THR A 85 -22.72 -4.35 4.75
N PRO A 86 -23.60 -5.13 4.11
CA PRO A 86 -25.05 -4.97 4.26
C PRO A 86 -25.53 -5.04 5.72
N ALA A 87 -24.81 -5.79 6.58
CA ALA A 87 -25.07 -5.87 8.02
C ALA A 87 -24.47 -4.68 8.82
N GLY A 88 -23.93 -3.66 8.14
CA GLY A 88 -23.39 -2.44 8.76
C GLY A 88 -21.95 -2.54 9.30
N LYS A 89 -21.29 -3.70 9.17
CA LYS A 89 -19.91 -3.89 9.64
C LYS A 89 -18.94 -3.05 8.80
N ALA A 90 -18.07 -2.28 9.46
CA ALA A 90 -17.01 -1.53 8.80
C ALA A 90 -16.01 -2.48 8.09
N ILE A 91 -15.58 -2.06 6.91
CA ILE A 91 -14.54 -2.68 6.11
C ILE A 91 -13.37 -1.70 6.02
N ASP A 92 -12.16 -2.19 6.26
CA ASP A 92 -10.95 -1.39 6.14
C ASP A 92 -10.85 -0.81 4.73
N THR A 93 -10.62 0.49 4.67
CA THR A 93 -10.50 1.24 3.42
C THR A 93 -9.24 0.80 2.67
N VAL A 94 -9.16 1.18 1.40
CA VAL A 94 -7.99 0.83 0.57
C VAL A 94 -6.82 1.76 0.88
N ALA A 95 -7.09 3.04 1.17
CA ALA A 95 -6.05 4.01 1.48
C ALA A 95 -5.26 3.61 2.74
N VAL A 96 -3.99 3.26 2.56
CA VAL A 96 -3.06 2.87 3.64
C VAL A 96 -2.92 3.96 4.71
N SER A 97 -3.08 5.24 4.33
CA SER A 97 -3.05 6.36 5.28
C SER A 97 -4.21 6.33 6.29
N VAL A 98 -5.30 5.65 5.96
CA VAL A 98 -6.47 5.46 6.84
C VAL A 98 -6.46 4.05 7.46
N SER A 99 -6.01 3.05 6.70
CA SER A 99 -5.92 1.64 7.12
C SER A 99 -4.46 1.18 7.13
N PRO A 100 -3.64 1.56 8.14
CA PRO A 100 -2.19 1.36 8.13
C PRO A 100 -1.73 -0.09 8.25
N THR A 101 -2.65 -1.03 8.46
CA THR A 101 -2.41 -2.48 8.48
C THR A 101 -2.65 -3.14 7.11
N ARG A 102 -3.13 -2.41 6.09
CA ARG A 102 -3.27 -2.92 4.71
C ARG A 102 -1.92 -3.27 4.09
N LEU A 103 -1.83 -4.38 3.36
CA LEU A 103 -0.65 -4.76 2.56
C LEU A 103 0.63 -4.94 3.40
N VAL A 104 0.50 -5.53 4.60
CA VAL A 104 1.65 -5.85 5.47
C VAL A 104 1.84 -7.36 5.66
N ASP A 105 0.92 -8.16 5.12
CA ASP A 105 1.02 -9.61 5.10
C ASP A 105 1.92 -10.01 3.91
N PRO A 106 2.96 -10.83 4.10
CA PRO A 106 3.79 -11.32 3.00
C PRO A 106 2.96 -12.05 1.91
N ALA A 107 3.39 -11.89 0.66
CA ALA A 107 2.74 -12.46 -0.53
C ALA A 107 3.09 -13.92 -0.80
#